data_AF-A0A814KN96-F1
#
_entry.id   AF-A0A814KN96-F1
#
_cell.length_a   1.000
_cell.length_b   1.000
_cell.length_c   1.000
_cell.angle_alpha   90.00
_cell.angle_beta   90.00
_cell.angle_gamma   90.00
#
_symmetry.space_group_name_H-M   'P 1'
#
loop_
_entity.id
_entity.type
_entity.pdbx_description
1 polymer ?
#
loop_
_entity_poly.entity_id
_entity_poly.type
_entity_poly.pdbx_seq_one_letter_code
_entity_poly.pdbx_strand_id
1 'polypeptide(L)'
;MNVEIFISNQQLELSFKFNKGIIEKVKTIKGAKFNGNQKLWSVPLESQDDLLSTLKESGIKYEFVNRQDELKIRETHTVVTILNQDDFTVKLPIPKPLWSKLNVFRIISGTEKEWVLSKDLYMDFIKYVLNLILV
;
A
#
# COMPACT_ATOMS: atom_id res chain seq x y z
N MET A 1 2.79 12.77 23.23
CA MET A 1 2.75 13.07 21.78
C MET A 1 3.51 11.96 21.09
N ASN A 2 2.91 11.33 20.08
CA ASN A 2 3.51 10.20 19.37
C ASN A 2 4.07 10.66 18.02
N VAL A 3 5.22 10.12 17.64
CA VAL A 3 5.82 10.25 16.32
C VAL A 3 5.75 8.90 15.63
N GLU A 4 5.08 8.86 14.48
CA GLU A 4 5.03 7.67 13.63
C GLU A 4 6.23 7.69 12.69
N ILE A 5 6.96 6.57 12.63
CA ILE A 5 8.15 6.40 11.80
C ILE A 5 7.86 5.35 10.74
N PHE A 6 8.08 5.70 9.48
CA PHE A 6 7.96 4.80 8.33
C PHE A 6 9.33 4.65 7.66
N ILE A 7 9.62 3.46 7.12
CA ILE A 7 10.84 3.22 6.34
C ILE A 7 10.45 3.23 4.85
N SER A 8 11.10 4.09 4.06
CA SER A 8 10.80 4.29 2.64
C SER A 8 12.05 4.74 1.90
N ASN A 9 12.43 4.05 0.82
CA ASN A 9 13.53 4.47 -0.06
C ASN A 9 14.84 4.86 0.66
N GLN A 10 15.30 4.04 1.62
CA GLN A 10 16.49 4.30 2.44
C GLN A 10 16.40 5.56 3.32
N GLN A 11 15.18 5.97 3.67
CA GLN A 11 14.90 7.09 4.55
C GLN A 11 13.87 6.70 5.61
N LEU A 12 13.95 7.37 6.75
CA LEU A 12 12.96 7.38 7.80
C LEU A 12 12.04 8.58 7.57
N GLU A 13 10.77 8.30 7.25
CA GLU A 13 9.73 9.31 7.15
C GLU A 13 9.03 9.45 8.51
N LEU A 14 8.83 10.67 8.96
CA LEU A 14 8.27 11.01 10.27
C LEU A 14 6.95 11.76 10.08
N SER A 15 5.89 11.24 10.69
CA SER A 15 4.58 11.88 10.77
C SER A 15 4.26 12.22 12.22
N PHE A 16 3.92 13.48 12.46
CA PHE A 16 3.48 13.95 13.78
C PHE A 16 2.72 15.27 13.65
N LYS A 17 1.86 15.58 14.63
CA LYS A 17 1.19 16.89 14.71
C LYS A 17 2.23 18.01 14.85
N PHE A 18 1.95 19.20 14.33
CA PHE A 18 2.89 20.32 14.44
C PHE A 18 3.32 20.56 15.89
N ASN A 19 4.61 20.44 16.15
CA ASN A 19 5.23 20.75 17.44
C ASN A 19 6.59 21.38 17.18
N LYS A 20 6.74 22.63 17.63
CA LYS A 20 7.95 23.42 17.39
C LYS A 20 9.20 22.77 17.99
N GLY A 21 9.10 22.19 19.19
CA GLY A 21 10.22 21.53 19.86
C GLY A 21 10.70 20.29 19.11
N ILE A 22 9.79 19.46 18.61
CA ILE A 22 10.15 18.29 17.77
C ILE A 22 10.79 18.74 16.46
N ILE A 23 10.22 19.77 15.81
CA ILE A 23 10.77 20.29 14.55
C ILE A 23 12.19 20.82 14.73
N GLU A 24 12.45 21.58 15.81
CA GLU A 24 13.78 22.09 16.11
C GLU A 24 14.79 20.96 16.32
N LYS A 25 14.38 19.87 16.98
CA LYS A 25 15.21 18.68 17.19
C LYS A 25 15.43 17.86 15.91
N VAL A 26 14.40 17.65 15.08
CA VAL A 26 14.55 16.91 13.81
C VAL A 26 15.46 17.68 12.85
N LYS A 27 15.41 19.02 12.86
CA LYS A 27 16.27 19.88 12.03
C LYS A 27 17.76 19.78 12.36
N THR A 28 18.15 19.37 13.56
CA THR A 28 19.57 19.22 13.91
C THR A 28 20.19 17.95 13.33
N ILE A 29 19.37 17.01 12.85
CA ILE A 29 19.84 15.74 12.30
C ILE A 29 20.36 15.97 10.88
N LYS A 30 21.58 15.50 10.60
CA LYS A 30 22.23 15.67 9.30
C LYS A 30 21.40 15.01 8.20
N GLY A 31 21.07 15.79 7.17
CA GLY A 31 20.31 15.33 6.01
C GLY A 31 18.79 15.35 6.19
N ALA A 32 18.27 15.81 7.34
CA ALA A 32 16.83 15.95 7.54
C ALA A 32 16.21 16.95 6.56
N LYS A 33 15.12 16.55 5.88
CA LYS A 33 14.39 17.38 4.91
C LYS A 33 12.89 17.33 5.19
N PHE A 34 12.23 18.47 5.10
CA PHE A 34 10.77 18.54 5.18
C PHE A 34 10.15 18.45 3.79
N ASN A 35 9.19 17.54 3.61
CA ASN A 35 8.36 17.44 2.42
C ASN A 35 7.04 18.18 2.66
N GLY A 36 6.91 19.40 2.13
CA GLY A 36 5.72 20.23 2.29
C GLY A 36 4.45 19.66 1.65
N ASN A 37 4.58 18.85 0.61
CA ASN A 37 3.43 18.26 -0.09
C ASN A 37 2.78 17.16 0.76
N GLN A 38 3.61 16.31 1.37
CA GLN A 38 3.14 15.21 2.22
C GLN A 38 3.03 15.59 3.70
N LYS A 39 3.57 16.75 4.08
CA LYS A 39 3.71 17.21 5.47
C LYS A 39 4.49 16.23 6.36
N LEU A 40 5.52 15.60 5.79
CA LEU A 40 6.38 14.62 6.46
C LEU A 40 7.81 15.15 6.57
N TRP A 41 8.50 14.75 7.63
CA TRP A 41 9.95 14.89 7.69
C TRP A 41 10.60 13.62 7.15
N SER A 42 11.73 13.75 6.47
CA SER A 42 12.53 12.65 5.95
C SER A 42 13.94 12.76 6.53
N VAL A 43 14.45 11.66 7.05
CA VAL A 43 15.79 11.55 7.63
C VAL A 43 16.50 10.38 6.95
N PRO A 44 17.77 10.51 6.56
CA PRO A 44 18.50 9.38 5.98
C PRO A 44 18.55 8.19 6.94
N LEU A 45 18.44 6.96 6.43
CA LEU A 45 18.42 5.76 7.27
C LEU A 45 19.73 5.58 8.06
N GLU A 46 20.86 6.06 7.53
CA GLU A 46 22.15 6.07 8.24
C GLU A 46 22.15 6.97 9.48
N SER A 47 21.23 7.95 9.58
CA SER A 47 21.06 8.83 10.74
C SER A 47 20.00 8.31 11.72
N GLN A 48 19.63 7.03 11.64
CA GLN A 48 18.61 6.41 12.50
C GLN A 48 18.95 6.55 13.99
N ASP A 49 20.17 6.23 14.39
CA ASP A 49 20.56 6.23 15.80
C ASP A 49 20.51 7.64 16.41
N ASP A 50 20.92 8.66 15.64
CA ASP A 50 20.84 10.08 16.03
C ASP A 50 19.38 10.49 16.24
N LEU A 51 18.49 10.09 15.33
CA LEU A 51 17.06 10.38 15.43
C LEU A 51 16.44 9.72 16.68
N LEU A 52 16.68 8.42 16.87
CA LEU A 52 16.10 7.68 17.99
C LEU A 52 16.64 8.18 19.35
N SER A 53 17.92 8.53 19.42
CA SER A 53 18.52 9.13 20.61
C SER A 53 17.90 10.49 20.91
N THR A 54 17.75 11.33 19.90
CA THR A 54 17.12 12.66 20.02
C THR A 54 15.67 12.57 20.52
N LEU A 55 14.88 11.63 19.99
CA LEU A 55 13.49 11.40 20.41
C LEU A 55 13.43 10.89 21.86
N LYS A 56 14.31 9.95 22.21
CA LYS A 56 14.40 9.37 23.56
C LYS A 56 14.80 10.40 24.61
N GLU A 57 15.85 11.18 24.37
CA GLU A 57 16.33 12.25 25.26
C GLU A 57 15.28 13.33 25.48
N SER A 58 14.48 13.61 24.46
CA SER A 58 13.40 14.60 24.53
C SER A 58 12.11 14.04 25.16
N GLY A 59 12.09 12.76 25.59
CA GLY A 59 10.91 12.11 26.14
C GLY A 59 9.76 11.95 25.15
N ILE A 60 10.06 11.97 23.85
CA ILE A 60 9.06 11.86 22.78
C ILE A 60 8.80 10.38 22.52
N LYS A 61 7.54 9.96 22.65
CA LYS A 61 7.12 8.60 22.29
C LYS A 61 7.11 8.46 20.78
N TYR A 62 7.58 7.31 20.28
CA TYR A 62 7.54 7.00 18.86
C TYR A 62 7.12 5.56 18.62
N GLU A 63 6.63 5.28 17.43
CA GLU A 63 6.26 3.95 16.97
C GLU A 63 6.66 3.75 15.52
N PHE A 64 7.17 2.57 15.20
CA PHE A 64 7.43 2.18 13.82
C PHE A 64 6.13 1.64 13.22
N VAL A 65 5.66 2.29 12.16
CA VAL A 65 4.44 1.91 11.46
C VAL A 65 4.83 1.24 10.14
N ASN A 66 4.40 0.00 9.95
CA ASN A 66 4.59 -0.70 8.69
C ASN A 66 3.52 -0.23 7.68
N ARG A 67 3.92 0.61 6.72
CA ARG A 67 3.00 1.16 5.71
C ARG A 67 2.43 0.07 4.78
N GLN A 68 2.98 -1.14 4.76
CA GLN A 68 2.40 -2.26 4.01
C GLN A 68 1.01 -2.66 4.53
N ASP A 69 0.70 -2.40 5.81
CA ASP A 69 -0.60 -2.72 6.38
C ASP A 69 -1.70 -1.73 5.94
N GLU A 70 -1.34 -0.49 5.62
CA GLU A 70 -2.28 0.52 5.10
C GLU A 70 -2.58 0.36 3.60
N LEU A 71 -1.59 -0.11 2.82
CA LEU A 71 -1.78 -0.39 1.40
C LEU A 71 -2.76 -1.56 1.17
N LYS A 72 -2.83 -2.52 2.10
CA LYS A 72 -3.84 -3.60 2.06
C LYS A 72 -5.28 -3.08 2.10
N ILE A 73 -5.54 -1.95 2.76
CA ILE A 73 -6.91 -1.43 2.96
C ILE A 73 -7.41 -0.68 1.71
N ARG A 74 -6.51 -0.11 0.89
CA ARG A 74 -6.89 0.65 -0.32
C ARG A 74 -6.92 -0.17 -1.61
N GLU A 75 -6.35 -1.38 -1.64
CA GLU A 75 -6.33 -2.22 -2.84
C GLU A 75 -7.48 -3.23 -2.96
N THR A 76 -8.25 -3.46 -1.91
CA THR A 76 -9.46 -4.29 -2.00
C THR A 76 -10.66 -3.44 -2.42
N HIS A 77 -11.03 -3.52 -3.70
CA HIS A 77 -12.37 -3.84 -4.22
C HIS A 77 -12.42 -3.50 -5.72
N THR A 78 -11.71 -4.25 -6.56
CA THR A 78 -12.13 -4.36 -7.97
C THR A 78 -13.14 -5.49 -8.03
N VAL A 79 -14.42 -5.13 -8.11
CA VAL A 79 -15.50 -6.09 -8.35
C VAL A 79 -15.44 -6.48 -9.82
N VAL A 80 -15.07 -7.73 -10.11
CA VAL A 80 -15.26 -8.31 -11.44
C VAL A 80 -16.66 -8.90 -11.48
N THR A 81 -17.53 -8.34 -12.32
CA THR A 81 -18.86 -8.90 -12.59
C THR A 81 -18.71 -9.91 -13.72
N ILE A 82 -18.92 -11.19 -13.43
CA ILE A 82 -18.99 -12.24 -14.45
C ILE A 82 -20.47 -12.52 -14.68
N LEU A 83 -20.99 -12.15 -15.85
CA LEU A 83 -22.35 -12.47 -16.27
C LEU A 83 -22.35 -13.90 -16.83
N ASN A 84 -23.01 -14.83 -16.14
CA ASN A 84 -23.36 -16.13 -16.70
C ASN A 84 -24.80 -16.07 -17.24
N GLN A 85 -25.15 -16.92 -18.21
CA GLN A 85 -26.50 -16.94 -18.82
C GLN A 85 -27.63 -17.27 -17.83
N ASP A 86 -27.27 -17.70 -16.62
CA ASP A 86 -28.15 -17.76 -15.45
C ASP A 86 -27.60 -16.78 -14.39
N ASP A 87 -28.39 -15.76 -14.04
CA ASP A 87 -28.08 -14.55 -13.25
C ASP A 87 -27.38 -14.78 -11.88
N PHE A 88 -26.10 -15.15 -11.86
CA PHE A 88 -25.32 -15.18 -10.62
C PHE A 88 -24.10 -14.27 -10.70
N THR A 89 -24.07 -13.28 -9.81
CA THR A 89 -22.93 -12.38 -9.62
C THR A 89 -21.94 -13.00 -8.64
N VAL A 90 -20.75 -13.37 -9.10
CA VAL A 90 -19.65 -13.79 -8.21
C VAL A 90 -18.67 -12.63 -8.06
N LYS A 91 -18.54 -12.11 -6.83
CA LYS A 91 -17.58 -11.05 -6.50
C LYS A 91 -16.26 -11.68 -6.04
N LEU A 92 -15.21 -11.60 -6.86
CA LEU A 92 -13.88 -12.10 -6.49
C LEU A 92 -12.90 -10.94 -6.23
N PRO A 93 -12.21 -10.91 -5.06
CA PRO A 93 -11.11 -10.00 -4.83
C PRO A 93 -9.85 -10.52 -5.53
N ILE A 94 -9.49 -9.96 -6.68
CA ILE A 94 -8.26 -10.34 -7.41
C ILE A 94 -7.16 -9.29 -7.13
N PRO A 95 -6.02 -9.68 -6.53
CA PRO A 95 -4.87 -8.80 -6.34
C PRO A 95 -4.30 -8.28 -7.67
N LYS A 96 -3.89 -7.01 -7.71
CA LYS A 96 -3.32 -6.38 -8.92
C LYS A 96 -2.17 -7.11 -9.62
N PRO A 97 -1.21 -7.76 -8.94
CA PRO A 97 -0.10 -8.41 -9.64
C PRO A 97 -0.51 -9.64 -10.47
N LEU A 98 -1.74 -10.13 -10.33
CA LEU A 98 -2.24 -11.28 -11.10
C LEU A 98 -2.82 -10.92 -12.47
N TRP A 99 -3.14 -9.64 -12.73
CA TRP A 99 -3.73 -9.22 -14.01
C TRP A 99 -2.82 -9.45 -15.22
N SER A 100 -1.50 -9.35 -15.03
CA SER A 100 -0.51 -9.54 -16.11
C SER A 100 -0.33 -11.01 -16.52
N LYS A 101 -0.81 -11.97 -15.72
CA LYS A 101 -0.71 -13.41 -15.97
C LYS A 101 -1.99 -14.00 -16.57
N LEU A 102 -3.08 -13.24 -16.58
CA LEU A 102 -4.33 -13.65 -17.17
C LEU A 102 -4.31 -13.27 -18.65
N ASN A 103 -4.32 -14.26 -19.54
CA ASN A 103 -4.57 -14.06 -20.97
C ASN A 103 -6.05 -13.73 -21.16
N VAL A 104 -6.46 -12.51 -20.81
CA VAL A 104 -7.83 -12.02 -21.01
C VAL A 104 -7.92 -11.38 -22.38
N PHE A 105 -8.74 -11.96 -23.26
CA PHE A 105 -9.02 -11.37 -24.56
C PHE A 105 -9.90 -10.13 -24.39
N ARG A 106 -9.51 -9.05 -25.06
CA ARG A 106 -10.24 -7.78 -25.09
C ARG A 106 -11.33 -7.85 -26.15
N ILE A 107 -12.60 -7.89 -25.78
CA ILE A 107 -13.70 -7.61 -26.70
C ILE A 107 -14.10 -6.14 -26.50
N ILE A 108 -13.94 -5.33 -27.55
CA ILE A 108 -14.34 -3.92 -27.52
C ILE A 108 -15.75 -3.83 -28.08
N SER A 109 -16.73 -3.55 -27.22
CA SER A 109 -18.06 -3.14 -27.65
C SER A 109 -18.66 -2.21 -26.60
N GLY A 110 -18.85 -0.93 -26.98
CA GLY A 110 -19.77 0.01 -26.31
C GLY A 110 -19.38 0.51 -24.92
N THR A 111 -18.71 1.68 -24.86
CA THR A 111 -18.59 2.65 -23.75
C THR A 111 -18.23 2.22 -22.32
N GLU A 112 -18.32 0.96 -21.94
CA GLU A 112 -17.82 0.40 -20.68
C GLU A 112 -16.98 -0.84 -20.96
N LYS A 113 -15.84 -0.98 -20.28
CA LYS A 113 -14.89 -2.07 -20.51
C LYS A 113 -15.39 -3.32 -19.81
N GLU A 114 -16.20 -4.11 -20.49
CA GLU A 114 -16.56 -5.46 -20.05
C GLU A 114 -15.50 -6.47 -20.47
N TRP A 115 -15.19 -7.40 -19.55
CA TRP A 115 -14.25 -8.50 -19.78
C TRP A 115 -15.03 -9.81 -19.75
N VAL A 116 -15.04 -10.55 -20.87
CA VAL A 116 -15.74 -11.83 -20.98
C VAL A 116 -14.70 -12.95 -21.08
N LEU A 117 -14.75 -13.90 -20.15
CA LEU A 117 -13.93 -15.11 -20.18
C LEU A 117 -14.69 -16.21 -20.92
N SER A 118 -14.00 -16.97 -21.78
CA SER A 118 -14.60 -18.20 -22.34
C SER A 118 -14.77 -19.25 -21.24
N LYS A 119 -15.77 -20.13 -21.41
CA LYS A 119 -16.11 -21.18 -20.43
C LYS A 119 -14.92 -22.08 -20.09
N ASP A 120 -14.06 -22.36 -21.06
CA ASP A 120 -12.88 -23.21 -20.87
C ASP A 120 -11.80 -22.51 -20.02
N LEU A 121 -11.56 -21.22 -20.27
CA LEU A 121 -10.66 -20.38 -19.47
C LEU A 121 -11.17 -20.13 -18.05
N TYR A 122 -12.50 -20.10 -17.86
CA TYR A 122 -13.12 -19.92 -16.55
C TYR A 122 -12.81 -21.09 -15.60
N MET A 123 -12.91 -22.32 -16.08
CA MET A 123 -12.65 -23.50 -15.24
C MET A 123 -11.17 -23.62 -14.86
N ASP A 124 -10.26 -23.27 -15.78
CA ASP A 124 -8.83 -23.25 -15.48
C ASP A 124 -8.46 -22.12 -14.51
N PHE A 125 -9.13 -20.96 -14.62
CA PHE A 125 -8.98 -19.88 -13.66
C PHE A 125 -9.48 -20.25 -12.26
N ILE A 126 -10.67 -20.87 -12.15
CA ILE A 126 -11.22 -21.36 -10.88
C ILE A 126 -10.27 -22.38 -10.23
N LYS A 127 -9.77 -23.35 -11.00
CA LYS A 127 -8.80 -24.34 -10.49
C LYS A 127 -7.51 -23.69 -10.02
N TYR A 128 -7.00 -22.71 -10.77
CA TYR A 128 -5.80 -21.96 -10.41
C TYR A 128 -5.99 -21.19 -9.10
N VAL A 129 -7.11 -20.48 -8.95
CA VAL A 129 -7.45 -19.73 -7.74
C VAL A 129 -7.64 -20.67 -6.53
N LEU A 130 -8.34 -21.80 -6.71
CA LEU A 130 -8.52 -22.79 -5.64
C LEU A 130 -7.19 -23.38 -5.18
N ASN A 131 -6.28 -23.70 -6.09
CA ASN A 131 -4.93 -24.18 -5.75
C ASN A 131 -4.09 -23.13 -5.01
N LEU A 132 -4.37 -21.84 -5.21
CA LEU A 132 -3.67 -20.74 -4.53
C LEU A 132 -4.19 -20.47 -3.11
N ILE A 133 -5.41 -20.89 -2.80
CA ILE A 133 -6.06 -20.67 -1.49
C ILE A 133 -5.90 -21.90 -0.57
N LEU A 134 -5.71 -23.09 -1.14
CA LEU A 134 -5.66 -24.36 -0.40
C LEU A 134 -4.23 -24.82 -0.04
N VAL A 135 -3.23 -23.93 -0.14
CA VAL A 135 -1.83 -24.16 0.28
C VAL A 135 -1.46 -23.12 1.34
#